data_AF-A0A1Q9VKU2-F1
#
_entry.id   AF-A0A1Q9VKU2-F1
#
_cell.length_a   1.000
_cell.length_b   1.000
_cell.length_c   1.000
_cell.angle_alpha   90.00
_cell.angle_beta   90.00
_cell.angle_gamma   90.00
#
_symmetry.space_group_name_H-M   'P 1'
#
loop_
_entity.id
_entity.type
_entity.pdbx_description
1 polymer ?
#
loop_
_entity_poly.entity_id
_entity_poly.type
_entity_poly.pdbx_seq_one_letter_code
_entity_poly.pdbx_strand_id
1 'polypeptide(L)'
;MTPRASTARRAAPGRARPQAARSALVAAAVVASLASGCGVLPEMPPPVPDSVVPSFAAPDEPAGSENLSPDGSDAVSRMAVRIRNVGCEGLSTGSGFALDARTIVTNKHVVDSSRSLQLLTYDGRDVAAQTASTADLADLAVVRTAQDLPSTPTLAEEDPAPGDPVTVVGYPEGGRLTVTQGSVIGTTTDPLHENLGEVLVTDAPVEPGSSGSAALDDAGRVIGVVYAKTSTDKSLLVPVSTLRDLLADEASFTPVPACDG
;
A
#
# COMPACT_ATOMS: atom_id res chain seq x y z
N MET A 1 -38.30 -71.17 -35.72
CA MET A 1 -38.87 -71.64 -34.44
C MET A 1 -38.71 -70.54 -33.41
N THR A 2 -39.82 -70.15 -32.79
CA THR A 2 -40.12 -69.10 -31.78
C THR A 2 -39.59 -69.47 -30.36
N PRO A 3 -39.81 -68.70 -29.27
CA PRO A 3 -39.23 -67.39 -28.90
C PRO A 3 -38.85 -67.28 -27.37
N ARG A 4 -38.42 -66.10 -26.87
CA ARG A 4 -38.75 -65.45 -25.54
C ARG A 4 -37.81 -64.25 -25.31
N ALA A 5 -38.25 -63.00 -25.42
CA ALA A 5 -39.04 -62.16 -24.49
C ALA A 5 -38.27 -61.68 -23.23
N SER A 6 -37.93 -60.39 -23.20
CA SER A 6 -37.78 -59.61 -21.96
C SER A 6 -38.20 -58.16 -22.19
N THR A 7 -38.94 -57.64 -21.23
CA THR A 7 -39.92 -56.56 -21.30
C THR A 7 -39.36 -55.17 -20.97
N ALA A 8 -39.76 -54.17 -21.76
CA ALA A 8 -39.61 -52.75 -21.46
C ALA A 8 -40.57 -52.29 -20.35
N ARG A 9 -40.12 -51.40 -19.45
CA ARG A 9 -40.96 -50.70 -18.47
C ARG A 9 -40.99 -49.21 -18.78
N ARG A 10 -42.19 -48.74 -19.10
CA ARG A 10 -42.56 -47.37 -19.47
C ARG A 10 -42.96 -46.61 -18.21
N ALA A 11 -42.33 -45.46 -17.93
CA ALA A 11 -42.75 -44.55 -16.88
C ALA A 11 -43.93 -43.69 -17.37
N ALA A 12 -44.95 -43.53 -16.53
CA ALA A 12 -46.12 -42.67 -16.76
C ALA A 12 -46.13 -41.49 -15.76
N PRO A 13 -46.74 -40.35 -16.10
CA PRO A 13 -46.60 -39.10 -15.36
C PRO A 13 -47.63 -38.96 -14.24
N GLY A 14 -47.18 -38.47 -13.07
CA GLY A 14 -48.03 -38.10 -11.94
C GLY A 14 -48.60 -36.69 -12.09
N ARG A 15 -49.93 -36.58 -11.99
CA ARG A 15 -50.75 -35.38 -12.18
C ARG A 15 -50.56 -34.34 -11.07
N ALA A 16 -50.58 -33.08 -11.50
CA ALA A 16 -50.73 -31.89 -10.67
C ALA A 16 -52.10 -31.82 -9.97
N ARG A 17 -52.14 -31.21 -8.78
CA ARG A 17 -53.35 -30.65 -8.16
C ARG A 17 -53.02 -29.24 -7.64
N PRO A 18 -53.85 -28.23 -7.94
CA PRO A 18 -53.66 -26.86 -7.48
C PRO A 18 -54.31 -26.67 -6.10
N GLN A 19 -53.65 -25.97 -5.19
CA GLN A 19 -54.32 -25.36 -4.04
C GLN A 19 -54.21 -23.84 -4.16
N ALA A 20 -55.39 -23.25 -4.20
CA ALA A 20 -55.63 -21.84 -4.42
C ALA A 20 -55.28 -21.00 -3.19
N ALA A 21 -54.70 -19.84 -3.49
CA ALA A 21 -55.04 -18.52 -2.98
C ALA A 21 -55.32 -18.39 -1.48
N ARG A 22 -54.41 -17.71 -0.78
CA ARG A 22 -54.74 -16.74 0.29
C ARG A 22 -53.48 -15.96 0.68
N SER A 23 -53.35 -14.74 0.16
CA SER A 23 -52.64 -13.62 0.80
C SER A 23 -53.06 -12.36 0.06
N ALA A 24 -54.13 -11.73 0.57
CA ALA A 24 -54.59 -10.44 0.09
C ALA A 24 -53.59 -9.37 0.53
N LEU A 25 -53.02 -8.65 -0.45
CA LEU A 25 -52.31 -7.41 -0.21
C LEU A 25 -53.26 -6.38 0.40
N VAL A 26 -52.91 -5.88 1.58
CA VAL A 26 -53.50 -4.66 2.15
C VAL A 26 -52.89 -3.49 1.40
N ALA A 27 -53.69 -2.87 0.54
CA ALA A 27 -53.43 -1.56 -0.03
C ALA A 27 -54.36 -0.54 0.62
N ALA A 28 -53.92 0.73 0.61
CA ALA A 28 -54.62 1.95 0.98
C ALA A 28 -54.52 2.38 2.45
N ALA A 29 -53.52 3.21 2.73
CA ALA A 29 -53.75 4.55 3.27
C ALA A 29 -52.43 5.33 3.22
N VAL A 30 -52.37 6.41 2.43
CA VAL A 30 -51.93 7.76 2.83
C VAL A 30 -52.06 8.62 1.57
N VAL A 31 -53.14 9.40 1.49
CA VAL A 31 -53.29 10.48 0.52
C VAL A 31 -53.53 11.78 1.29
N ALA A 32 -52.68 12.75 0.97
CA ALA A 32 -52.85 14.19 1.05
C ALA A 32 -53.08 14.86 2.42
N SER A 33 -52.04 15.54 2.90
CA SER A 33 -52.15 16.73 3.75
C SER A 33 -51.15 17.78 3.27
N LEU A 34 -51.48 18.48 2.20
CA LEU A 34 -50.84 19.73 1.80
C LEU A 34 -51.76 20.88 2.22
N ALA A 35 -51.37 21.67 3.21
CA ALA A 35 -51.55 23.12 3.25
C ALA A 35 -51.16 23.70 4.62
N SER A 36 -50.49 24.85 4.55
CA SER A 36 -50.43 25.88 5.60
C SER A 36 -49.43 25.67 6.74
N GLY A 37 -48.15 25.72 6.37
CA GLY A 37 -47.09 26.15 7.28
C GLY A 37 -46.30 27.28 6.63
N CYS A 38 -46.78 28.52 6.72
CA CYS A 38 -45.92 29.68 6.52
C CYS A 38 -44.90 29.67 7.65
N GLY A 39 -43.75 29.02 7.42
CA GLY A 39 -42.61 29.09 8.32
C GLY A 39 -42.14 30.55 8.37
N VAL A 40 -42.29 31.17 9.53
CA VAL A 40 -41.54 32.37 9.88
C VAL A 40 -40.07 31.95 9.87
N LEU A 41 -39.34 32.30 8.81
CA LEU A 41 -37.90 32.11 8.81
C LEU A 41 -37.32 33.04 9.89
N PRO A 42 -36.50 32.52 10.83
CA PRO A 42 -35.77 33.38 11.74
C PRO A 42 -34.87 34.31 10.93
N GLU A 43 -34.77 35.56 11.38
CA GLU A 43 -33.94 36.58 10.76
C GLU A 43 -32.50 36.07 10.67
N MET A 44 -31.88 36.22 9.49
CA MET A 44 -30.52 35.72 9.27
C MET A 44 -29.57 36.36 10.29
N PRO A 45 -28.68 35.58 10.93
CA PRO A 45 -27.67 36.14 11.79
C PRO A 45 -26.81 37.13 10.99
N PRO A 46 -26.30 38.20 11.62
CA PRO A 46 -25.44 39.16 10.97
C PRO A 46 -24.22 38.46 10.35
N PRO A 47 -23.66 39.01 9.26
CA PRO A 47 -22.45 38.46 8.65
C PRO A 47 -21.36 38.36 9.71
N VAL A 48 -20.70 37.19 9.76
CA VAL A 48 -19.53 37.01 10.60
C VAL A 48 -18.48 38.06 10.21
N PRO A 49 -17.80 38.69 11.18
CA PRO A 49 -16.79 39.69 10.86
C PRO A 49 -15.64 39.04 10.07
N ASP A 50 -15.19 39.70 9.01
CA ASP A 50 -14.08 39.27 8.13
C ASP A 50 -12.72 39.17 8.86
N SER A 51 -12.69 39.44 10.16
CA SER A 51 -11.50 39.40 11.02
C SER A 51 -11.30 38.07 11.75
N VAL A 52 -12.16 37.06 11.54
CA VAL A 52 -11.93 35.70 12.06
C VAL A 52 -11.31 34.85 10.95
N VAL A 53 -10.00 34.94 10.80
CA VAL A 53 -9.23 33.93 10.07
C VAL A 53 -9.12 32.72 11.01
N PRO A 54 -9.65 31.54 10.66
CA PRO A 54 -9.31 30.34 11.41
C PRO A 54 -7.81 30.17 11.31
N SER A 55 -7.11 30.33 12.44
CA SER A 55 -5.76 29.84 12.55
C SER A 55 -5.86 28.33 12.48
N PHE A 56 -5.70 27.77 11.28
CA PHE A 56 -5.28 26.39 11.16
C PHE A 56 -3.89 26.34 11.78
N ALA A 57 -3.84 26.05 13.08
CA ALA A 57 -2.64 25.45 13.63
C ALA A 57 -2.38 24.24 12.73
N ALA A 58 -1.22 24.24 12.06
CA ALA A 58 -0.72 23.01 11.48
C ALA A 58 -0.82 21.94 12.57
N PRO A 59 -1.22 20.70 12.26
CA PRO A 59 -0.99 19.60 13.18
C PRO A 59 0.46 19.71 13.65
N ASP A 60 0.68 19.67 14.96
CA ASP A 60 2.03 19.64 15.50
C ASP A 60 2.83 18.63 14.66
N GLU A 61 3.94 19.08 14.07
CA GLU A 61 4.90 18.17 13.45
C GLU A 61 5.07 17.00 14.42
N PRO A 62 5.02 15.73 13.95
CA PRO A 62 5.34 14.63 14.84
C PRO A 62 6.68 14.93 15.48
N ALA A 63 6.67 15.15 16.79
CA ALA A 63 7.85 15.36 17.59
C ALA A 63 8.74 14.12 17.39
N GLY A 64 9.82 14.29 16.67
CA GLY A 64 10.71 13.20 16.31
C GLY A 64 11.97 13.63 15.56
N SER A 65 11.96 14.68 14.73
CA SER A 65 13.06 15.03 13.81
C SER A 65 14.47 15.25 14.42
N GLU A 66 14.65 15.12 15.74
CA GLU A 66 15.88 15.46 16.47
C GLU A 66 17.00 14.39 16.46
N ASN A 67 16.77 13.17 15.94
CA ASN A 67 17.82 12.13 15.99
C ASN A 67 18.67 11.94 14.72
N LEU A 68 18.40 12.70 13.65
CA LEU A 68 19.27 12.74 12.48
C LEU A 68 20.04 14.06 12.49
N SER A 69 21.37 14.01 12.32
CA SER A 69 22.20 15.21 12.16
C SER A 69 21.60 16.12 11.07
N PRO A 70 21.68 17.46 11.19
CA PRO A 70 21.07 18.40 10.24
C PRO A 70 21.47 18.17 8.77
N ASP A 71 22.67 17.64 8.52
CA ASP A 71 23.15 17.28 7.18
C ASP A 71 22.67 15.89 6.72
N GLY A 72 22.31 15.02 7.67
CA GLY A 72 21.92 13.63 7.47
C GLY A 72 20.43 13.45 7.14
N SER A 73 19.53 14.23 7.75
CA SER A 73 18.10 14.25 7.43
C SER A 73 17.85 14.58 5.95
N ASP A 74 18.74 15.39 5.41
CA ASP A 74 18.78 15.84 4.03
C ASP A 74 19.15 14.70 3.08
N ALA A 75 20.32 14.05 3.25
CA ALA A 75 20.76 12.96 2.36
C ALA A 75 19.81 11.75 2.40
N VAL A 76 19.24 11.49 3.58
CA VAL A 76 18.26 10.45 3.84
C VAL A 76 16.95 10.72 3.10
N SER A 77 16.41 11.94 3.18
CA SER A 77 15.20 12.31 2.45
C SER A 77 15.41 12.28 0.93
N ARG A 78 16.62 12.60 0.48
CA ARG A 78 16.98 12.67 -0.94
C ARG A 78 17.02 11.34 -1.67
N MET A 79 17.18 10.23 -0.95
CA MET A 79 17.19 8.90 -1.57
C MET A 79 15.79 8.41 -1.96
N ALA A 80 14.75 8.96 -1.33
CA ALA A 80 13.39 8.48 -1.46
C ALA A 80 12.82 8.78 -2.84
N VAL A 81 12.06 7.82 -3.36
CA VAL A 81 11.39 7.89 -4.66
C VAL A 81 9.93 7.52 -4.48
N ARG A 82 9.03 8.38 -4.98
CA ARG A 82 7.61 8.07 -5.07
C ARG A 82 7.38 7.27 -6.34
N ILE A 83 6.71 6.12 -6.20
CA ILE A 83 6.40 5.25 -7.33
C ILE A 83 4.90 5.29 -7.57
N ARG A 84 4.52 5.58 -8.82
CA ARG A 84 3.13 5.51 -9.27
C ARG A 84 3.06 4.50 -10.40
N ASN A 85 2.38 3.40 -10.15
CA ASN A 85 2.21 2.30 -11.09
C ASN A 85 0.90 2.49 -11.84
N VAL A 86 1.01 2.72 -13.15
CA VAL A 86 -0.11 2.67 -14.08
C VAL A 86 -0.23 1.23 -14.54
N GLY A 87 -1.02 0.45 -13.80
CA GLY A 87 -1.17 -0.97 -13.98
C GLY A 87 -2.19 -1.37 -15.05
N CYS A 88 -2.36 -2.67 -15.24
CA CYS A 88 -3.34 -3.21 -16.17
C CYS A 88 -4.78 -2.88 -15.75
N GLU A 89 -5.04 -2.96 -14.45
CA GLU A 89 -6.39 -2.88 -13.84
C GLU A 89 -6.68 -1.55 -13.13
N GLY A 90 -5.69 -0.65 -13.04
CA GLY A 90 -5.88 0.61 -12.33
C GLY A 90 -4.58 1.33 -12.00
N LEU A 91 -4.67 2.21 -11.01
CA LEU A 91 -3.57 3.02 -10.53
C LEU A 91 -3.25 2.64 -9.09
N SER A 92 -1.97 2.41 -8.80
CA SER A 92 -1.47 2.25 -7.44
C SER A 92 -0.28 3.17 -7.17
N THR A 93 -0.02 3.43 -5.90
CA THR A 93 1.10 4.22 -5.42
C THR A 93 1.88 3.44 -4.38
N GLY A 94 3.19 3.70 -4.35
CA GLY A 94 4.10 3.13 -3.39
C GLY A 94 5.32 4.03 -3.23
N SER A 95 6.26 3.53 -2.45
CA SER A 95 7.52 4.17 -2.14
C SER A 95 8.67 3.31 -2.63
N GLY A 96 9.84 3.91 -2.74
CA GLY A 96 11.09 3.24 -3.02
C GLY A 96 12.24 4.12 -2.55
N PHE A 97 13.44 3.59 -2.61
CA PHE A 97 14.65 4.36 -2.37
C PHE A 97 15.73 3.97 -3.36
N ALA A 98 16.57 4.94 -3.73
CA ALA A 98 17.76 4.69 -4.51
C ALA A 98 18.69 3.73 -3.75
N LEU A 99 19.08 2.62 -4.35
CA LEU A 99 20.14 1.72 -3.85
C LEU A 99 21.51 2.19 -4.33
N ASP A 100 21.59 2.59 -5.59
CA ASP A 100 22.75 3.17 -6.23
C ASP A 100 22.31 4.31 -7.18
N ALA A 101 23.24 4.86 -7.97
CA ALA A 101 22.94 5.97 -8.87
C ALA A 101 21.81 5.71 -9.86
N ARG A 102 21.49 4.45 -10.20
CA ARG A 102 20.50 4.09 -11.24
C ARG A 102 19.56 2.95 -10.85
N THR A 103 19.52 2.60 -9.58
CA THR A 103 18.77 1.44 -9.10
C THR A 103 17.91 1.86 -7.94
N ILE A 104 16.63 1.54 -7.99
CA ILE A 104 15.66 1.76 -6.92
C ILE A 104 15.25 0.41 -6.37
N VAL A 105 15.21 0.30 -5.04
CA VAL A 105 14.56 -0.82 -4.33
C VAL A 105 13.15 -0.39 -3.92
N THR A 106 12.20 -1.30 -4.08
CA THR A 106 10.79 -1.14 -3.68
C THR A 106 10.18 -2.53 -3.44
N ASN A 107 8.87 -2.61 -3.23
CA ASN A 107 8.19 -3.89 -3.16
C ASN A 107 7.73 -4.42 -4.52
N LYS A 108 7.61 -5.74 -4.62
CA LYS A 108 7.08 -6.42 -5.79
C LYS A 108 5.65 -5.97 -6.08
N HIS A 109 4.76 -5.99 -5.10
CA HIS A 109 3.37 -5.58 -5.32
C HIS A 109 3.20 -4.11 -5.75
N VAL A 110 4.20 -3.25 -5.53
CA VAL A 110 4.19 -1.85 -5.99
C VAL A 110 4.38 -1.77 -7.51
N VAL A 111 5.21 -2.65 -8.08
CA VAL A 111 5.60 -2.60 -9.51
C VAL A 111 4.96 -3.67 -10.37
N ASP A 112 4.32 -4.67 -9.75
CA ASP A 112 3.70 -5.78 -10.45
C ASP A 112 2.57 -5.32 -11.39
N SER A 113 2.31 -6.09 -12.45
CA SER A 113 1.27 -5.84 -13.45
C SER A 113 1.27 -4.40 -13.99
N SER A 114 2.46 -3.84 -14.22
CA SER A 114 2.64 -2.45 -14.64
C SER A 114 2.64 -2.29 -16.17
N ARG A 115 1.88 -1.31 -16.68
CA ARG A 115 2.07 -0.80 -18.06
C ARG A 115 3.20 0.23 -18.10
N SER A 116 3.25 1.06 -17.06
CA SER A 116 4.23 2.12 -16.92
C SER A 116 4.46 2.42 -15.44
N LEU A 117 5.72 2.63 -15.07
CA LEU A 117 6.10 3.14 -13.77
C LEU A 117 6.50 4.62 -13.90
N GLN A 118 5.91 5.46 -13.07
CA GLN A 118 6.28 6.87 -12.92
C GLN A 118 7.07 7.00 -11.62
N LEU A 119 8.31 7.45 -11.73
CA LEU A 119 9.23 7.58 -10.60
C LEU A 119 9.47 9.06 -10.36
N LEU A 120 9.09 9.55 -9.18
CA LEU A 120 9.28 10.95 -8.81
C LEU A 120 10.26 11.04 -7.64
N THR A 121 11.39 11.70 -7.86
CA THR A 121 12.40 11.93 -6.81
C THR A 121 11.97 13.04 -5.86
N TYR A 122 12.63 13.15 -4.71
CA TYR A 122 12.34 14.16 -3.68
C TYR A 122 12.33 15.62 -4.21
N ASP A 123 13.16 15.92 -5.21
CA ASP A 123 13.31 17.23 -5.86
C ASP A 123 12.25 17.49 -6.94
N GLY A 124 11.31 16.56 -7.14
CA GLY A 124 10.21 16.69 -8.09
C GLY A 124 10.56 16.34 -9.53
N ARG A 125 11.71 15.68 -9.79
CA ARG A 125 12.03 15.19 -11.14
C ARG A 125 11.32 13.88 -11.44
N ASP A 126 10.69 13.84 -12.61
CA ASP A 126 10.21 12.59 -13.20
C ASP A 126 11.38 11.82 -13.83
N VAL A 127 11.65 10.63 -13.30
CA VAL A 127 12.69 9.73 -13.77
C VAL A 127 12.06 8.57 -14.52
N ALA A 128 12.55 8.31 -15.73
CA ALA A 128 12.07 7.20 -16.54
C ALA A 128 12.60 5.86 -16.01
N ALA A 129 11.69 4.93 -15.72
CA ALA A 129 12.01 3.52 -15.51
C ALA A 129 12.44 2.88 -16.83
N GLN A 130 13.58 2.19 -16.84
CA GLN A 130 14.05 1.41 -17.99
C GLN A 130 13.60 -0.04 -17.91
N THR A 131 13.79 -0.65 -16.74
CA THR A 131 13.39 -2.02 -16.45
C THR A 131 12.88 -2.11 -15.02
N ALA A 132 11.99 -3.06 -14.77
CA ALA A 132 11.59 -3.47 -13.44
C ALA A 132 11.69 -4.99 -13.36
N SER A 133 12.26 -5.48 -12.27
CA SER A 133 12.36 -6.91 -11.98
C SER A 133 11.95 -7.16 -10.53
N THR A 134 11.29 -8.29 -10.28
CA THR A 134 10.79 -8.67 -8.96
C THR A 134 11.54 -9.89 -8.46
N ALA A 135 11.84 -9.92 -7.17
CA ALA A 135 12.33 -11.11 -6.51
C ALA A 135 11.20 -12.13 -6.33
N ASP A 136 11.55 -13.41 -6.35
CA ASP A 136 10.60 -14.49 -6.06
C ASP A 136 10.22 -14.55 -4.57
N LEU A 137 11.11 -14.06 -3.71
CA LEU A 137 10.93 -13.97 -2.26
C LEU A 137 10.86 -12.51 -1.82
N ALA A 138 10.43 -12.32 -0.57
CA ALA A 138 10.52 -11.06 0.14
C ALA A 138 9.67 -9.88 -0.35
N ASP A 139 8.78 -10.10 -1.32
CA ASP A 139 7.97 -9.01 -1.89
C ASP A 139 8.87 -7.82 -2.27
N LEU A 140 10.07 -8.08 -2.79
CA LEU A 140 11.04 -7.07 -3.19
C LEU A 140 11.09 -6.94 -4.71
N ALA A 141 11.42 -5.73 -5.16
CA ALA A 141 11.67 -5.43 -6.56
C ALA A 141 12.77 -4.40 -6.72
N VAL A 142 13.37 -4.44 -7.90
CA VAL A 142 14.37 -3.49 -8.36
C VAL A 142 13.89 -2.81 -9.63
N VAL A 143 14.00 -1.49 -9.67
CA VAL A 143 13.71 -0.68 -10.86
C VAL A 143 14.98 0.02 -11.29
N ARG A 144 15.38 -0.15 -12.56
CA ARG A 144 16.53 0.55 -13.14
C ARG A 144 16.07 1.83 -13.82
N THR A 145 16.83 2.90 -13.64
CA THR A 145 16.51 4.23 -14.18
C THR A 145 17.45 4.66 -15.30
N ALA A 146 16.94 5.48 -16.21
CA ALA A 146 17.74 6.04 -17.30
C ALA A 146 18.63 7.22 -16.85
N GLN A 147 18.25 7.86 -15.76
CA GLN A 147 18.88 9.06 -15.23
C GLN A 147 19.40 8.79 -13.82
N ASP A 148 20.43 9.53 -13.43
CA ASP A 148 21.04 9.39 -12.12
C ASP A 148 20.09 9.93 -11.01
N LEU A 149 20.03 9.16 -9.93
CA LEU A 149 19.27 9.44 -8.72
C LEU A 149 20.06 10.41 -7.83
N PRO A 150 19.37 11.26 -7.03
CA PRO A 150 20.02 12.38 -6.34
C PRO A 150 20.95 11.98 -5.17
N SER A 151 20.67 10.84 -4.53
CA SER A 151 21.34 10.40 -3.31
C SER A 151 21.22 8.88 -3.20
N THR A 152 22.18 8.25 -2.55
CA THR A 152 22.22 6.80 -2.31
C THR A 152 22.57 6.53 -0.85
N PRO A 153 21.87 5.64 -0.15
CA PRO A 153 22.18 5.27 1.22
C PRO A 153 23.35 4.28 1.27
N THR A 154 23.76 3.97 2.50
CA THR A 154 24.52 2.76 2.80
C THR A 154 23.56 1.72 3.38
N LEU A 155 23.70 0.44 3.01
CA LEU A 155 22.99 -0.64 3.70
C LEU A 155 23.73 -0.99 4.98
N ALA A 156 23.00 -1.20 6.08
CA ALA A 156 23.59 -1.72 7.31
C ALA A 156 24.22 -3.12 7.06
N GLU A 157 25.18 -3.47 7.91
CA GLU A 157 25.89 -4.76 7.81
C GLU A 157 25.14 -5.89 8.53
N GLU A 158 24.36 -5.54 9.56
CA GLU A 158 23.65 -6.46 10.42
C GLU A 158 22.20 -5.98 10.61
N ASP A 159 21.30 -6.91 10.95
CA ASP A 159 19.93 -6.59 11.30
C ASP A 159 19.86 -5.90 12.68
N PRO A 160 18.91 -4.99 12.89
CA PRO A 160 18.76 -4.26 14.15
C PRO A 160 18.22 -5.15 15.27
N ALA A 161 18.55 -4.81 16.50
CA ALA A 161 18.02 -5.47 17.70
C ALA A 161 16.70 -4.83 18.16
N PRO A 162 15.85 -5.58 18.89
CA PRO A 162 14.68 -5.00 19.56
C PRO A 162 15.10 -3.89 20.52
N GLY A 163 14.44 -2.74 20.42
CA GLY A 163 14.76 -1.51 21.13
C GLY A 163 15.57 -0.50 20.31
N ASP A 164 16.16 -0.91 19.18
CA ASP A 164 16.91 0.01 18.32
C ASP A 164 15.97 1.02 17.66
N PRO A 165 16.39 2.30 17.57
CA PRO A 165 15.61 3.33 16.90
C PRO A 165 15.53 3.07 15.40
N VAL A 166 14.39 3.43 14.80
CA VAL A 166 14.17 3.34 13.37
C VAL A 166 13.48 4.58 12.84
N THR A 167 13.99 5.08 11.72
CA THR A 167 13.38 6.14 10.93
C THR A 167 12.89 5.59 9.61
N VAL A 168 11.61 5.75 9.31
CA VAL A 168 11.00 5.33 8.04
C VAL A 168 10.81 6.55 7.14
N VAL A 169 11.26 6.43 5.89
CA VAL A 169 11.21 7.52 4.90
C VAL A 169 10.52 7.06 3.62
N GLY A 170 9.44 7.74 3.24
CA GLY A 170 8.69 7.40 2.04
C GLY A 170 7.47 8.30 1.78
N TYR A 171 6.53 7.79 1.00
CA TYR A 171 5.38 8.54 0.47
C TYR A 171 4.04 7.87 0.85
N PRO A 172 3.62 7.97 2.12
CA PRO A 172 2.29 7.56 2.54
C PRO A 172 1.20 8.14 1.64
N GLU A 173 0.24 7.30 1.27
CA GLU A 173 -0.87 7.51 0.34
C GLU A 173 -0.45 8.07 -1.04
N GLY A 174 0.82 7.93 -1.42
CA GLY A 174 1.37 8.58 -2.60
C GLY A 174 1.39 10.12 -2.49
N GLY A 175 1.33 10.65 -1.28
CA GLY A 175 1.28 12.07 -0.96
C GLY A 175 2.66 12.74 -0.96
N ARG A 176 2.91 13.53 0.08
CA ARG A 176 4.21 14.19 0.31
C ARG A 176 5.20 13.19 0.89
N LEU A 177 6.49 13.53 0.77
CA LEU A 177 7.54 12.81 1.48
C LEU A 177 7.31 12.97 2.99
N THR A 178 7.34 11.85 3.70
CA THR A 178 7.15 11.77 5.14
C THR A 178 8.33 11.04 5.76
N VAL A 179 8.72 11.52 6.93
CA VAL A 179 9.69 10.87 7.82
C VAL A 179 8.94 10.52 9.10
N THR A 180 8.85 9.23 9.42
CA THR A 180 8.26 8.75 10.68
C THR A 180 9.30 8.03 11.50
N GLN A 181 9.12 8.05 12.82
CA GLN A 181 10.05 7.44 13.76
C GLN A 181 9.37 6.44 14.65
N GLY A 182 10.16 5.49 15.12
CA GLY A 182 9.78 4.50 16.11
C GLY A 182 10.99 3.70 16.56
N SER A 183 10.73 2.46 16.95
CA SER A 183 11.71 1.48 17.37
C SER A 183 11.42 0.13 16.74
N VAL A 184 12.44 -0.71 16.61
CA VAL A 184 12.26 -2.12 16.32
C VAL A 184 11.72 -2.79 17.58
N ILE A 185 10.56 -3.42 17.52
CA ILE A 185 9.91 -4.03 18.70
C ILE A 185 10.12 -5.54 18.76
N GLY A 186 10.63 -6.17 17.70
CA GLY A 186 10.88 -7.60 17.64
C GLY A 186 10.94 -8.14 16.21
N THR A 187 10.94 -9.46 16.10
CA THR A 187 10.75 -10.20 14.85
C THR A 187 9.48 -11.04 14.92
N THR A 188 8.92 -11.37 13.76
CA THR A 188 7.84 -12.34 13.62
C THR A 188 8.05 -13.17 12.37
N THR A 189 7.52 -14.40 12.34
CA THR A 189 7.39 -15.13 11.08
C THR A 189 6.51 -14.32 10.14
N ASP A 190 6.90 -14.21 8.87
CA ASP A 190 6.17 -13.47 7.85
C ASP A 190 4.70 -13.90 7.80
N PRO A 191 3.78 -13.00 8.18
CA PRO A 191 2.37 -13.34 8.28
C PRO A 191 1.63 -13.28 6.95
N LEU A 192 2.28 -12.82 5.86
CA LEU A 192 1.61 -12.64 4.57
C LEU A 192 1.81 -13.80 3.62
N HIS A 193 3.04 -14.27 3.46
CA HIS A 193 3.39 -15.23 2.42
C HIS A 193 4.10 -16.48 2.97
N GLU A 194 4.48 -16.49 4.25
CA GLU A 194 5.19 -17.57 4.95
C GLU A 194 6.48 -18.05 4.24
N ASN A 195 6.96 -17.30 3.25
CA ASN A 195 8.12 -17.67 2.41
C ASN A 195 9.36 -16.79 2.68
N LEU A 196 9.19 -15.76 3.52
CA LEU A 196 10.20 -14.79 3.91
C LEU A 196 11.03 -15.22 5.12
N GLY A 197 10.55 -16.20 5.90
CA GLY A 197 11.12 -16.53 7.20
C GLY A 197 10.72 -15.48 8.25
N GLU A 198 11.71 -14.90 8.93
CA GLU A 198 11.50 -13.85 9.94
C GLU A 198 11.56 -12.45 9.31
N VAL A 199 10.64 -11.59 9.74
CA VAL A 199 10.57 -10.17 9.38
C VAL A 199 10.66 -9.30 10.62
N LEU A 200 11.14 -8.07 10.47
CA LEU A 200 11.21 -7.12 11.58
C LEU A 200 9.83 -6.50 11.82
N VAL A 201 9.54 -6.21 13.08
CA VAL A 201 8.35 -5.46 13.49
C VAL A 201 8.78 -4.14 14.08
N THR A 202 8.16 -3.05 13.64
CA THR A 202 8.36 -1.71 14.22
C THR A 202 7.04 -1.06 14.60
N ASP A 203 7.10 -0.15 15.58
CA ASP A 203 6.01 0.75 15.94
C ASP A 203 6.07 2.11 15.21
N ALA A 204 7.02 2.31 14.29
CA ALA A 204 7.03 3.46 13.40
C ALA A 204 5.73 3.49 12.56
N PRO A 205 4.95 4.59 12.60
CA PRO A 205 3.70 4.68 11.86
C PRO A 205 3.90 4.59 10.35
N VAL A 206 3.10 3.73 9.69
CA VAL A 206 3.03 3.63 8.23
C VAL A 206 1.58 3.54 7.77
N GLU A 207 1.32 4.10 6.59
CA GLU A 207 0.01 4.06 5.92
C GLU A 207 0.11 3.45 4.52
N PRO A 208 -1.02 3.06 3.89
CA PRO A 208 -1.01 2.60 2.50
C PRO A 208 -0.17 3.51 1.60
N GLY A 209 0.65 2.97 0.70
CA GLY A 209 1.62 3.74 -0.09
C GLY A 209 3.02 3.85 0.54
N SER A 210 3.17 3.51 1.83
CA SER A 210 4.50 3.38 2.47
C SER A 210 5.24 2.09 2.05
N SER A 211 4.59 1.16 1.36
CA SER A 211 5.23 -0.03 0.80
C SER A 211 6.43 0.35 -0.07
N GLY A 212 7.60 -0.18 0.27
CA GLY A 212 8.90 0.08 -0.36
C GLY A 212 9.67 1.23 0.27
N SER A 213 9.18 1.85 1.35
CA SER A 213 9.90 2.87 2.11
C SER A 213 11.16 2.29 2.76
N ALA A 214 12.21 3.10 2.84
CA ALA A 214 13.41 2.74 3.57
C ALA A 214 13.18 2.87 5.07
N ALA A 215 13.59 1.86 5.84
CA ALA A 215 13.75 1.92 7.28
C ALA A 215 15.25 2.07 7.61
N LEU A 216 15.59 3.05 8.44
CA LEU A 216 16.95 3.53 8.66
C LEU A 216 17.31 3.53 10.14
N ASP A 217 18.57 3.22 10.45
CA ASP A 217 19.15 3.45 11.78
C ASP A 217 19.55 4.92 11.99
N ASP A 218 20.04 5.24 13.19
CA ASP A 218 20.52 6.58 13.56
C ASP A 218 21.71 7.07 12.73
N ALA A 219 22.44 6.16 12.08
CA ALA A 219 23.53 6.49 11.16
C ALA A 219 23.02 6.75 9.72
N GLY A 220 21.71 6.66 9.48
CA GLY A 220 21.10 6.81 8.17
C GLY A 220 21.36 5.61 7.24
N ARG A 221 21.72 4.45 7.80
CA ARG A 221 21.91 3.21 7.04
C ARG A 221 20.59 2.44 6.95
N VAL A 222 20.32 1.85 5.79
CA VAL A 222 19.12 1.03 5.58
C VAL A 222 19.22 -0.26 6.37
N ILE A 223 18.28 -0.46 7.28
CA ILE A 223 18.10 -1.67 8.11
C ILE A 223 16.92 -2.52 7.65
N GLY A 224 16.07 -2.01 6.74
CA GLY A 224 15.00 -2.80 6.14
C GLY A 224 14.13 -2.04 5.16
N VAL A 225 13.16 -2.74 4.59
CA VAL A 225 12.18 -2.21 3.62
C VAL A 225 10.77 -2.44 4.13
N VAL A 226 9.98 -1.39 4.28
CA VAL A 226 8.56 -1.50 4.68
C VAL A 226 7.81 -2.27 3.61
N TYR A 227 7.07 -3.33 3.97
CA TYR A 227 6.26 -4.09 3.00
C TYR A 227 4.81 -4.29 3.40
N ALA A 228 4.51 -4.23 4.71
CA ALA A 228 3.16 -4.50 5.20
C ALA A 228 2.87 -3.84 6.55
N LYS A 229 1.59 -3.84 6.94
CA LYS A 229 1.11 -3.46 8.27
C LYS A 229 0.22 -4.58 8.81
N THR A 230 0.38 -4.90 10.09
CA THR A 230 -0.44 -5.89 10.79
C THR A 230 -1.83 -5.34 11.13
N SER A 231 -2.76 -6.21 11.52
CA SER A 231 -4.09 -5.80 12.02
C SER A 231 -4.05 -5.02 13.34
N THR A 232 -2.89 -4.93 14.00
CA THR A 232 -2.68 -4.22 15.27
C THR A 232 -1.85 -2.93 15.06
N ASP A 233 -1.86 -2.39 13.84
CA ASP A 233 -1.15 -1.16 13.45
C ASP A 233 0.37 -1.19 13.70
N LYS A 234 0.98 -2.38 13.58
CA LYS A 234 2.44 -2.54 13.58
C LYS A 234 2.96 -2.73 12.17
N SER A 235 4.07 -2.08 11.87
CA SER A 235 4.67 -2.09 10.54
C SER A 235 5.66 -3.25 10.44
N LEU A 236 5.68 -3.91 9.28
CA LEU A 236 6.56 -5.03 9.00
C LEU A 236 7.62 -4.62 7.99
N LEU A 237 8.87 -4.99 8.26
CA LEU A 237 10.00 -4.71 7.40
C LEU A 237 10.65 -6.01 6.93
N VAL A 238 11.00 -6.05 5.65
CA VAL A 238 11.98 -7.01 5.14
C VAL A 238 13.34 -6.63 5.73
N PRO A 239 14.04 -7.54 6.44
CA PRO A 239 15.34 -7.25 7.04
C PRO A 239 16.41 -6.90 6.00
N VAL A 240 17.42 -6.11 6.41
CA VAL A 240 18.54 -5.76 5.52
C VAL A 240 19.37 -6.99 5.14
N SER A 241 19.49 -7.99 6.01
CA SER A 241 20.14 -9.27 5.69
C SER A 241 19.49 -9.93 4.48
N THR A 242 18.17 -10.11 4.50
CA THR A 242 17.37 -10.65 3.39
C THR A 242 17.52 -9.81 2.12
N LEU A 243 17.47 -8.47 2.24
CA LEU A 243 17.69 -7.58 1.10
C LEU A 243 19.07 -7.79 0.47
N ARG A 244 20.13 -7.87 1.29
CA ARG A 244 21.50 -8.06 0.82
C ARG A 244 21.70 -9.41 0.13
N ASP A 245 21.15 -10.48 0.72
CA ASP A 245 21.25 -11.83 0.16
C ASP A 245 20.59 -11.90 -1.21
N LEU A 246 19.41 -11.30 -1.38
CA LEU A 246 18.73 -11.22 -2.67
C LEU A 246 19.50 -10.36 -3.68
N LEU A 247 19.99 -9.19 -3.27
CA LEU A 247 20.78 -8.32 -4.17
C LEU A 247 22.10 -8.96 -4.60
N ALA A 248 22.64 -9.92 -3.85
CA ALA A 248 23.83 -10.66 -4.22
C ALA A 248 23.57 -11.76 -5.27
N ASP A 249 22.31 -12.17 -5.45
CA ASP A 249 21.89 -13.17 -6.43
C ASP A 249 21.02 -12.54 -7.53
N GLU A 250 21.64 -12.05 -8.60
CA GLU A 250 20.90 -11.47 -9.73
C GLU A 250 19.89 -12.45 -10.37
N ALA A 251 20.10 -13.77 -10.24
CA ALA A 251 19.19 -14.77 -10.80
C ALA A 251 17.88 -14.88 -10.02
N SER A 252 17.79 -14.32 -8.81
CA SER A 252 16.55 -14.30 -8.03
C SER A 252 15.53 -13.28 -8.54
N PHE A 253 15.90 -12.44 -9.52
CA PHE A 253 15.05 -11.39 -10.07
C PHE A 253 14.53 -11.74 -11.46
N THR A 254 13.21 -11.76 -11.59
CA THR A 254 12.52 -11.97 -12.87
C THR A 254 11.94 -10.64 -13.39
N PRO A 255 12.06 -10.31 -14.68
CA PRO A 255 11.44 -9.12 -15.25
C PRO A 255 9.93 -9.08 -15.00
N VAL A 256 9.40 -7.89 -14.67
CA VAL A 256 7.96 -7.70 -14.51
C VAL A 256 7.26 -7.94 -15.85
N PRO A 257 6.24 -8.82 -15.91
CA PRO A 257 5.50 -9.07 -17.14
C PRO A 257 4.75 -7.81 -17.58
N ALA A 258 4.78 -7.53 -18.88
CA ALA A 258 3.95 -6.47 -19.45
C ALA A 258 2.47 -6.87 -19.40
N CYS A 259 1.59 -5.89 -19.27
CA CYS A 259 0.16 -6.12 -19.43
C CYS A 259 -0.15 -6.67 -20.82
N ASP A 260 -0.85 -7.80 -20.88
CA ASP A 260 -1.47 -8.27 -22.11
C ASP A 260 -2.50 -7.23 -22.56
N GLY A 261 -2.36 -6.75 -23.80
CA GLY A 261 -3.18 -5.69 -24.40
C GLY A 261 -4.50 -6.19 -25.00
#